data_AF-A0A0M2T3P6-F1
#
_entry.id   AF-A0A0M2T3P6-F1
#
_cell.length_a   1.000
_cell.length_b   1.000
_cell.length_c   1.000
_cell.angle_alpha   90.00
_cell.angle_beta   90.00
_cell.angle_gamma   90.00
#
_symmetry.space_group_name_H-M   'P 1'
#
loop_
_entity.id
_entity.type
_entity.pdbx_description
1 polymer ?
#
loop_
_entity_poly.entity_id
_entity_poly.type
_entity_poly.pdbx_seq_one_letter_code
_entity_poly.pdbx_strand_id
1 'polypeptide(L)'
;MIALVDKSLRMKSHVDFTNYFSDINQLLNESLLQYRFIFINGNEDGIPLKLSYEMLEKLWTFVEQGGTVYGELINCEDFPSSRLFGFKQDFAMTYRRLEKLTVARENPFCEKGGLLEWQGPFLTGFTFDTERILDIGHFKETHRTETQGNYPGIVVKKHGKGKAVFSAFSFLGNEQNWTLRPNWLWNKVVKWLQIDYEMPIKKIDQVIQLSNKIDMEETLEKGMNWFLSSGILPKEDGSHGIYENVHSIRSNISEDFRPDCHAHSAMLFYLYGEYKGDSKWIERSANLINYLFEEGYQDTDPTSVTYGFWKWFHSPKRKPDQMFSDDNGWVALVLLYLYRKTGNTEYKNRGLLTAYALLDTQNKNGLRPECIREQELMEKGKGYFQQSAEASMNPHFEAIVHAAFIQAYYVSKDEKFLQVAHQGTLTLLDNKEDLKFMYSKTAGYSRFLLSLAQVYDVTKDAAIHKGLYEAIEYLSQKQHELGGIEESDNPNPERYGMEDTGVFRFNGEGIADQLYTNNFLIMNAWEAWKATGDPAVQKLHDNLARFISNIQITSPRKEFDGGWMRSFDLEHSEYFGNNGDTGWGAYVIESGWTNAIILSGLLLKVMDQSLLILDKEET
;
A
#
# COMPACT_ATOMS: atom_id res chain seq x y z
N MET A 1 33.14 -22.52 -20.09
CA MET A 1 31.72 -22.92 -19.91
C MET A 1 31.18 -22.33 -18.61
N ILE A 2 29.87 -22.40 -18.36
CA ILE A 2 29.22 -21.89 -17.14
C ILE A 2 28.34 -23.01 -16.57
N ALA A 3 28.64 -23.44 -15.35
CA ALA A 3 27.85 -24.46 -14.64
C ALA A 3 26.84 -23.79 -13.72
N LEU A 4 25.58 -24.22 -13.79
CA LEU A 4 24.52 -23.86 -12.85
C LEU A 4 24.08 -25.10 -12.07
N VAL A 5 24.21 -25.05 -10.76
CA VAL A 5 23.71 -26.05 -9.82
C VAL A 5 22.49 -25.45 -9.12
N ASP A 6 21.29 -25.91 -9.46
CA ASP A 6 20.06 -25.35 -8.91
C ASP A 6 18.91 -26.36 -8.92
N LYS A 7 18.70 -27.02 -7.79
CA LYS A 7 17.61 -27.99 -7.62
C LYS A 7 16.22 -27.37 -7.81
N SER A 8 16.05 -26.11 -7.41
CA SER A 8 14.76 -25.40 -7.42
C SER A 8 14.35 -24.85 -8.79
N LEU A 9 15.31 -24.79 -9.74
CA LEU A 9 15.18 -24.16 -11.05
C LEU A 9 15.01 -22.63 -11.04
N ARG A 10 15.00 -21.98 -9.86
CA ARG A 10 14.72 -20.55 -9.70
C ARG A 10 15.81 -19.64 -10.24
N MET A 11 17.08 -20.07 -10.24
CA MET A 11 18.18 -19.31 -10.84
C MET A 11 18.23 -19.39 -12.37
N LYS A 12 17.50 -20.32 -12.99
CA LYS A 12 17.61 -20.55 -14.45
C LYS A 12 17.26 -19.32 -15.28
N SER A 13 16.31 -18.51 -14.84
CA SER A 13 15.93 -17.27 -15.51
C SER A 13 16.96 -16.15 -15.33
N HIS A 14 17.91 -16.30 -14.42
CA HIS A 14 18.82 -15.23 -14.00
C HIS A 14 20.29 -15.47 -14.37
N VAL A 15 20.65 -16.65 -14.87
CA VAL A 15 22.04 -17.00 -15.21
C VAL A 15 22.11 -17.52 -16.64
N ASP A 16 23.06 -17.00 -17.43
CA ASP A 16 23.39 -17.54 -18.74
C ASP A 16 24.34 -18.73 -18.60
N PHE A 17 23.80 -19.94 -18.47
CA PHE A 17 24.58 -21.16 -18.25
C PHE A 17 24.74 -22.01 -19.51
N THR A 18 25.81 -22.81 -19.57
CA THR A 18 26.01 -23.82 -20.63
C THR A 18 25.71 -25.23 -20.15
N ASN A 19 25.85 -25.49 -18.85
CA ASN A 19 25.64 -26.79 -18.23
C ASN A 19 24.79 -26.62 -16.97
N TYR A 20 23.76 -27.46 -16.83
CA TYR A 20 22.86 -27.45 -15.69
C TYR A 20 22.97 -28.76 -14.92
N PHE A 21 22.96 -28.64 -13.59
CA PHE A 21 23.04 -29.73 -12.63
C PHE A 21 21.94 -29.52 -11.59
N SER A 22 21.22 -30.60 -11.26
CA SER A 22 20.18 -30.56 -10.22
C SER A 22 20.74 -30.88 -8.83
N ASP A 23 21.95 -31.40 -8.76
CA ASP A 23 22.64 -31.81 -7.54
C ASP A 23 24.12 -31.42 -7.65
N ILE A 24 24.64 -30.80 -6.59
CA ILE A 24 26.04 -30.39 -6.51
C ILE A 24 27.00 -31.55 -6.68
N ASN A 25 26.66 -32.75 -6.22
CA ASN A 25 27.53 -33.92 -6.29
C ASN A 25 27.78 -34.38 -7.74
N GLN A 26 26.95 -33.97 -8.70
CA GLN A 26 27.20 -34.24 -10.13
C GLN A 26 28.50 -33.58 -10.59
N LEU A 27 28.88 -32.43 -10.01
CA LEU A 27 30.14 -31.77 -10.30
C LEU A 27 31.38 -32.57 -9.83
N LEU A 28 31.24 -33.57 -8.94
CA LEU A 28 32.36 -34.44 -8.55
C LEU A 28 32.90 -35.26 -9.72
N ASN A 29 32.06 -35.54 -10.72
CA ASN A 29 32.45 -36.29 -11.91
C ASN A 29 32.97 -35.40 -13.06
N GLU A 30 32.94 -34.07 -12.90
CA GLU A 30 33.29 -33.10 -13.94
C GLU A 30 34.71 -32.55 -13.78
N SER A 31 35.40 -32.18 -14.86
CA SER A 31 36.62 -31.36 -14.75
C SER A 31 36.25 -29.91 -14.53
N LEU A 32 36.36 -29.35 -13.31
CA LEU A 32 35.83 -28.01 -13.03
C LEU A 32 36.53 -26.89 -13.84
N LEU A 33 37.78 -27.12 -14.26
CA LEU A 33 38.58 -26.15 -15.02
C LEU A 33 38.07 -25.89 -16.44
N GLN A 34 37.13 -26.70 -16.94
CA GLN A 34 36.42 -26.41 -18.19
C GLN A 34 35.42 -25.25 -18.05
N TYR A 35 35.02 -24.94 -16.81
CA TYR A 35 34.13 -23.83 -16.47
C TYR A 35 34.94 -22.57 -16.16
N ARG A 36 34.35 -21.42 -16.43
CA ARG A 36 34.83 -20.11 -15.95
C ARG A 36 34.05 -19.70 -14.70
N PHE A 37 32.76 -20.05 -14.68
CA PHE A 37 31.83 -19.75 -13.60
C PHE A 37 31.11 -21.01 -13.14
N ILE A 38 30.95 -21.15 -11.83
CA ILE A 38 30.08 -22.14 -11.19
C ILE A 38 29.11 -21.40 -10.29
N PHE A 39 27.81 -21.51 -10.55
CA PHE A 39 26.73 -20.95 -9.74
C PHE A 39 26.08 -22.06 -8.93
N ILE A 40 25.89 -21.82 -7.63
CA ILE A 40 25.30 -22.78 -6.70
C ILE A 40 24.14 -22.10 -5.98
N ASN A 41 22.92 -22.57 -6.25
CA ASN A 41 21.77 -22.28 -5.42
C ASN A 41 21.78 -23.22 -4.21
N GLY A 42 22.16 -22.70 -3.04
CA GLY A 42 22.16 -23.45 -1.80
C GLY A 42 20.82 -23.46 -1.06
N ASN A 43 19.78 -22.82 -1.59
CA ASN A 43 18.46 -22.78 -0.95
C ASN A 43 17.63 -24.02 -1.31
N GLU A 44 17.49 -24.94 -0.37
CA GLU A 44 16.57 -26.06 -0.46
C GLU A 44 15.40 -25.84 0.53
N ASP A 45 14.39 -25.10 0.09
CA ASP A 45 13.20 -24.77 0.90
C ASP A 45 13.53 -24.17 2.28
N GLY A 46 14.50 -23.25 2.31
CA GLY A 46 15.00 -22.60 3.51
C GLY A 46 16.12 -23.36 4.23
N ILE A 47 16.53 -24.52 3.74
CA ILE A 47 17.67 -25.28 4.29
C ILE A 47 18.94 -24.92 3.50
N PRO A 48 19.96 -24.35 4.14
CA PRO A 48 21.24 -24.06 3.49
C PRO A 48 21.98 -25.33 3.08
N LEU A 49 22.45 -25.38 1.84
CA LEU A 49 23.19 -26.52 1.29
C LEU A 49 24.52 -26.71 2.04
N LYS A 50 24.74 -27.93 2.52
CA LYS A 50 26.02 -28.34 3.09
C LYS A 50 26.87 -29.04 2.03
N LEU A 51 28.03 -28.45 1.72
CA LEU A 51 28.98 -29.04 0.78
C LEU A 51 29.81 -30.14 1.44
N SER A 52 30.06 -31.23 0.71
CA SER A 52 31.00 -32.26 1.14
C SER A 52 32.43 -31.73 1.11
N TYR A 53 33.31 -32.31 1.93
CA TYR A 53 34.73 -31.92 1.96
C TYR A 53 35.39 -32.09 0.58
N GLU A 54 35.09 -33.20 -0.11
CA GLU A 54 35.58 -33.48 -1.47
C GLU A 54 35.15 -32.39 -2.47
N MET A 55 33.89 -31.95 -2.41
CA MET A 55 33.40 -30.85 -3.24
C MET A 55 34.13 -29.54 -2.91
N LEU A 56 34.33 -29.24 -1.63
CA LEU A 56 35.00 -28.03 -1.17
C LEU A 56 36.45 -27.98 -1.66
N GLU A 57 37.20 -29.08 -1.58
CA GLU A 57 38.57 -29.19 -2.10
C GLU A 57 38.62 -28.92 -3.62
N LYS A 58 37.65 -29.48 -4.35
CA LYS A 58 37.54 -29.29 -5.80
C LYS A 58 37.22 -27.84 -6.18
N LEU A 59 36.27 -27.23 -5.47
CA LEU A 59 35.94 -25.80 -5.65
C LEU A 59 37.11 -24.90 -5.25
N TRP A 60 37.85 -25.24 -4.20
CA TRP A 60 39.07 -24.53 -3.81
C TRP A 60 40.09 -24.50 -4.95
N THR A 61 40.41 -25.69 -5.49
CA THR A 61 41.35 -25.82 -6.61
C THR A 61 40.87 -25.05 -7.83
N PHE A 62 39.57 -25.11 -8.14
CA PHE A 62 38.95 -24.36 -9.23
C PHE A 62 39.14 -22.84 -9.06
N VAL A 63 38.84 -22.31 -7.87
CA VAL A 63 39.00 -20.88 -7.57
C VAL A 63 40.48 -20.48 -7.58
N GLU A 64 41.37 -21.27 -6.99
CA GLU A 64 42.81 -20.99 -7.00
C GLU A 64 43.38 -20.82 -8.42
N GLN A 65 42.88 -21.61 -9.36
CA GLN A 65 43.32 -21.60 -10.75
C GLN A 65 42.69 -20.50 -11.61
N GLY A 66 41.83 -19.64 -11.05
CA GLY A 66 41.23 -18.50 -11.76
C GLY A 66 39.72 -18.61 -11.97
N GLY A 67 39.09 -19.68 -11.50
CA GLY A 67 37.65 -19.86 -11.55
C GLY A 67 36.91 -18.86 -10.67
N THR A 68 35.65 -18.56 -11.03
CA THR A 68 34.74 -17.80 -10.19
C THR A 68 33.59 -18.68 -9.71
N VAL A 69 33.40 -18.79 -8.40
CA VAL A 69 32.24 -19.48 -7.82
C VAL A 69 31.27 -18.44 -7.26
N TYR A 70 29.98 -18.57 -7.59
CA TYR A 70 28.89 -17.90 -6.90
C TYR A 70 28.13 -18.93 -6.08
N GLY A 71 27.91 -18.64 -4.80
CA GLY A 71 27.07 -19.46 -3.93
C GLY A 71 26.15 -18.59 -3.10
N GLU A 72 24.87 -18.94 -3.04
CA GLU A 72 23.96 -18.35 -2.06
C GLU A 72 23.48 -19.42 -1.07
N LEU A 73 23.32 -19.05 0.19
CA LEU A 73 22.78 -19.94 1.24
C LEU A 73 23.53 -21.28 1.34
N ILE A 74 24.86 -21.23 1.28
CA ILE A 74 25.72 -22.38 1.60
C ILE A 74 26.00 -22.38 3.11
N ASN A 75 25.83 -23.52 3.77
CA ASN A 75 26.21 -23.67 5.19
C ASN A 75 27.72 -23.41 5.34
N CYS A 76 28.05 -22.44 6.20
CA CYS A 76 29.42 -22.00 6.45
C CYS A 76 29.82 -22.15 7.93
N GLU A 77 29.28 -23.16 8.61
CA GLU A 77 29.60 -23.45 10.01
C GLU A 77 30.98 -24.11 10.16
N ASP A 78 31.45 -24.87 9.16
CA ASP A 78 32.76 -25.51 9.17
C ASP A 78 33.88 -24.61 8.60
N PHE A 79 35.13 -24.92 8.94
CA PHE A 79 36.28 -24.13 8.50
C PHE A 79 36.50 -24.14 6.97
N PRO A 80 36.43 -25.28 6.26
CA PRO A 80 36.68 -25.30 4.82
C PRO A 80 35.72 -24.42 4.01
N SER A 81 34.41 -24.54 4.22
CA SER A 81 33.39 -23.74 3.54
C SER A 81 33.53 -22.25 3.87
N SER A 82 33.66 -21.90 5.15
CA SER A 82 33.84 -20.52 5.57
C SER A 82 35.10 -19.89 4.98
N ARG A 83 36.20 -20.64 4.90
CA ARG A 83 37.45 -20.15 4.29
C ARG A 83 37.35 -20.02 2.77
N LEU A 84 36.58 -20.85 2.07
CA LEU A 84 36.35 -20.68 0.63
C LEU A 84 35.57 -19.39 0.34
N PHE A 85 34.46 -19.17 1.04
CA PHE A 85 33.55 -18.05 0.79
C PHE A 85 33.90 -16.77 1.55
N GLY A 86 34.80 -16.84 2.54
CA GLY A 86 35.18 -15.69 3.38
C GLY A 86 34.09 -15.24 4.36
N PHE A 87 33.20 -16.16 4.73
CA PHE A 87 32.06 -15.91 5.59
C PHE A 87 32.01 -16.98 6.68
N LYS A 88 31.94 -16.58 7.96
CA LYS A 88 31.75 -17.50 9.08
C LYS A 88 30.32 -17.34 9.60
N GLN A 89 29.55 -18.40 9.46
CA GLN A 89 28.22 -18.49 10.03
C GLN A 89 28.31 -18.62 11.57
N ASP A 90 27.50 -17.85 12.29
CA ASP A 90 27.46 -17.82 13.75
C ASP A 90 26.18 -18.44 14.34
N PHE A 91 25.04 -18.30 13.66
CA PHE A 91 23.75 -18.86 14.06
C PHE A 91 23.07 -19.65 12.94
N ALA A 92 22.02 -20.38 13.30
CA ALA A 92 21.16 -21.04 12.33
C ALA A 92 20.45 -20.02 11.42
N MET A 93 20.02 -20.50 10.26
CA MET A 93 19.26 -19.72 9.28
C MET A 93 18.00 -19.10 9.91
N THR A 94 17.75 -17.83 9.59
CA THR A 94 16.54 -17.09 9.99
C THR A 94 15.77 -16.68 8.75
N TYR A 95 14.45 -16.47 8.87
CA TYR A 95 13.65 -15.91 7.79
C TYR A 95 13.38 -14.43 8.05
N ARG A 96 13.55 -13.61 7.01
CA ARG A 96 13.35 -12.16 7.05
C ARG A 96 12.34 -11.73 6.00
N ARG A 97 11.59 -10.67 6.28
CA ARG A 97 10.51 -10.17 5.42
C ARG A 97 10.71 -8.70 5.14
N LEU A 98 10.84 -8.35 3.85
CA LEU A 98 11.12 -6.99 3.39
C LEU A 98 12.23 -6.31 4.22
N GLU A 99 13.26 -7.07 4.59
CA GLU A 99 14.37 -6.55 5.37
C GLU A 99 15.22 -5.67 4.48
N LYS A 100 15.67 -4.54 5.03
CA LYS A 100 16.46 -3.59 4.27
C LYS A 100 17.94 -4.00 4.21
N LEU A 101 18.53 -3.67 3.07
CA LEU A 101 19.94 -3.80 2.77
C LEU A 101 20.48 -2.43 2.38
N THR A 102 21.78 -2.23 2.57
CA THR A 102 22.47 -1.05 2.12
C THR A 102 23.64 -1.40 1.21
N VAL A 103 23.89 -0.57 0.20
CA VAL A 103 25.09 -0.61 -0.60
C VAL A 103 26.29 -0.28 0.28
N ALA A 104 27.14 -1.28 0.55
CA ALA A 104 28.21 -1.19 1.54
C ALA A 104 29.35 -0.23 1.13
N ARG A 105 29.56 -0.04 -0.18
CA ARG A 105 30.59 0.83 -0.74
C ARG A 105 30.18 1.41 -2.09
N GLU A 106 30.71 2.57 -2.38
CA GLU A 106 30.48 3.28 -3.63
C GLU A 106 31.20 2.61 -4.81
N ASN A 107 30.56 2.65 -5.97
CA ASN A 107 31.12 2.28 -7.26
C ASN A 107 30.43 3.12 -8.37
N PRO A 108 30.88 3.06 -9.63
CA PRO A 108 30.29 3.85 -10.72
C PRO A 108 28.79 3.62 -11.02
N PHE A 109 28.18 2.57 -10.44
CA PHE A 109 26.78 2.19 -10.63
C PHE A 109 25.92 2.43 -9.39
N CYS A 110 26.46 2.21 -8.19
CA CYS A 110 25.74 2.33 -6.92
C CYS A 110 26.46 3.27 -5.95
N GLU A 111 25.70 4.20 -5.37
CA GLU A 111 26.17 5.05 -4.28
C GLU A 111 26.17 4.30 -2.96
N LYS A 112 27.20 4.52 -2.12
CA LYS A 112 27.23 3.99 -0.77
C LYS A 112 26.01 4.47 0.02
N GLY A 113 25.39 3.57 0.76
CA GLY A 113 24.23 3.87 1.60
C GLY A 113 22.89 3.62 0.91
N GLY A 114 22.85 3.42 -0.41
CA GLY A 114 21.60 3.17 -1.14
C GLY A 114 20.85 1.97 -0.58
N LEU A 115 19.55 2.13 -0.33
CA LEU A 115 18.73 1.14 0.38
C LEU A 115 17.95 0.25 -0.59
N LEU A 116 18.00 -1.05 -0.32
CA LEU A 116 17.23 -2.07 -1.01
C LEU A 116 16.43 -2.87 0.01
N GLU A 117 15.53 -3.71 -0.47
CA GLU A 117 14.71 -4.63 0.29
C GLU A 117 14.76 -6.02 -0.34
N TRP A 118 14.61 -7.02 0.52
CA TRP A 118 14.56 -8.42 0.14
C TRP A 118 13.76 -9.23 1.18
N GLN A 119 13.23 -10.37 0.75
CA GLN A 119 12.57 -11.34 1.61
C GLN A 119 13.09 -12.76 1.38
N GLY A 120 13.25 -13.52 2.46
CA GLY A 120 13.59 -14.94 2.39
C GLY A 120 14.44 -15.47 3.56
N PRO A 121 15.09 -16.63 3.37
CA PRO A 121 16.05 -17.20 4.31
C PRO A 121 17.40 -16.45 4.29
N PHE A 122 17.97 -16.24 5.47
CA PHE A 122 19.16 -15.45 5.74
C PHE A 122 20.10 -16.15 6.75
N LEU A 123 21.38 -16.22 6.41
CA LEU A 123 22.47 -16.68 7.26
C LEU A 123 23.13 -15.48 7.95
N THR A 124 23.09 -15.44 9.27
CA THR A 124 23.89 -14.47 10.02
C THR A 124 25.34 -14.93 10.11
N GLY A 125 26.24 -13.98 10.24
CA GLY A 125 27.66 -14.25 10.37
C GLY A 125 28.51 -13.01 10.23
N PHE A 126 29.81 -13.24 10.15
CA PHE A 126 30.81 -12.21 9.92
C PHE A 126 31.77 -12.62 8.82
N THR A 127 32.52 -11.64 8.32
CA THR A 127 33.43 -11.82 7.18
C THR A 127 34.88 -11.69 7.60
N PHE A 128 35.78 -12.26 6.79
CA PHE A 128 37.22 -12.11 6.95
C PHE A 128 37.89 -12.15 5.58
N ASP A 129 38.78 -11.20 5.32
CA ASP A 129 39.50 -11.05 4.05
C ASP A 129 38.55 -10.94 2.82
N THR A 130 37.43 -10.21 2.94
CA THR A 130 36.45 -10.05 1.86
C THR A 130 36.08 -8.60 1.51
N GLU A 131 35.71 -8.45 0.25
CA GLU A 131 34.87 -7.42 -0.36
C GLU A 131 33.44 -7.40 0.19
N ARG A 132 32.94 -6.40 0.94
CA ARG A 132 31.48 -6.28 1.22
C ARG A 132 30.80 -5.47 0.11
N ILE A 133 29.78 -6.05 -0.51
CA ILE A 133 28.98 -5.43 -1.60
C ILE A 133 27.69 -4.85 -1.03
N LEU A 134 26.94 -5.70 -0.32
CA LEU A 134 25.70 -5.33 0.35
C LEU A 134 25.79 -5.73 1.82
N ASP A 135 25.21 -4.89 2.67
CA ASP A 135 25.07 -5.15 4.09
C ASP A 135 23.59 -5.15 4.48
N ILE A 136 23.21 -6.01 5.42
CA ILE A 136 21.86 -6.11 5.97
C ILE A 136 21.83 -5.35 7.30
N GLY A 137 20.75 -4.60 7.53
CA GLY A 137 20.60 -3.82 8.75
C GLY A 137 19.20 -3.24 8.91
N HIS A 138 18.98 -2.62 10.06
CA HIS A 138 17.72 -1.94 10.36
C HIS A 138 17.85 -0.47 10.00
N PHE A 139 17.15 -0.06 8.94
CA PHE A 139 17.20 1.30 8.40
C PHE A 139 15.79 1.89 8.38
N LYS A 140 15.67 3.15 8.81
CA LYS A 140 14.38 3.85 8.86
C LYS A 140 14.15 4.71 7.62
N GLU A 141 15.21 5.04 6.90
CA GLU A 141 15.21 5.90 5.72
C GLU A 141 14.65 5.17 4.50
N THR A 142 14.21 5.92 3.48
CA THR A 142 13.55 5.35 2.31
C THR A 142 14.56 4.94 1.23
N HIS A 143 15.33 5.90 0.68
CA HIS A 143 16.27 5.62 -0.42
C HIS A 143 17.71 5.39 -0.01
N ARG A 144 18.17 6.05 1.06
CA ARG A 144 19.58 6.06 1.45
C ARG A 144 19.76 6.22 2.95
N THR A 145 20.81 5.61 3.49
CA THR A 145 21.24 5.78 4.88
C THR A 145 22.73 6.13 4.96
N GLU A 146 23.12 6.83 6.02
CA GLU A 146 24.51 6.98 6.43
C GLU A 146 24.94 5.88 7.42
N THR A 147 23.98 5.12 7.94
CA THR A 147 24.20 4.05 8.92
C THR A 147 24.84 2.84 8.25
N GLN A 148 25.86 2.26 8.88
CA GLN A 148 26.47 1.03 8.41
C GLN A 148 25.58 -0.18 8.70
N GLY A 149 25.50 -1.12 7.78
CA GLY A 149 24.74 -2.36 8.01
C GLY A 149 25.41 -3.30 9.03
N ASN A 150 24.57 -3.98 9.79
CA ASN A 150 24.95 -4.83 10.90
C ASN A 150 25.60 -6.14 10.45
N TYR A 151 25.08 -6.73 9.37
CA TYR A 151 25.52 -8.04 8.87
C TYR A 151 25.96 -7.96 7.41
N PRO A 152 26.92 -8.79 6.97
CA PRO A 152 27.26 -8.90 5.56
C PRO A 152 26.15 -9.63 4.79
N GLY A 153 25.73 -9.06 3.65
CA GLY A 153 24.73 -9.63 2.74
C GLY A 153 25.38 -10.35 1.56
N ILE A 154 25.97 -9.59 0.63
CA ILE A 154 26.75 -10.13 -0.50
C ILE A 154 28.20 -9.75 -0.32
N VAL A 155 29.09 -10.73 -0.46
CA VAL A 155 30.53 -10.55 -0.28
C VAL A 155 31.34 -11.22 -1.36
N VAL A 156 32.56 -10.73 -1.58
CA VAL A 156 33.50 -11.26 -2.56
C VAL A 156 34.83 -11.55 -1.89
N LYS A 157 35.26 -12.81 -1.93
CA LYS A 157 36.58 -13.23 -1.51
C LYS A 157 37.47 -13.48 -2.72
N LYS A 158 38.65 -12.86 -2.76
CA LYS A 158 39.70 -13.23 -3.72
C LYS A 158 40.52 -14.38 -3.14
N HIS A 159 40.77 -15.41 -3.94
CA HIS A 159 41.55 -16.57 -3.53
C HIS A 159 42.35 -17.12 -4.71
N GLY A 160 43.66 -17.25 -4.55
CA GLY A 160 44.58 -17.55 -5.65
C GLY A 160 44.40 -16.57 -6.82
N LYS A 161 44.17 -17.09 -8.03
CA LYS A 161 43.90 -16.28 -9.24
C LYS A 161 42.42 -15.98 -9.46
N GLY A 162 41.53 -16.60 -8.70
CA GLY A 162 40.08 -16.51 -8.87
C GLY A 162 39.39 -15.82 -7.71
N LYS A 163 38.09 -16.05 -7.59
CA LYS A 163 37.26 -15.43 -6.55
C LYS A 163 36.02 -16.28 -6.20
N ALA A 164 35.51 -16.08 -5.00
CA ALA A 164 34.22 -16.58 -4.54
C ALA A 164 33.29 -15.40 -4.23
N VAL A 165 32.10 -15.40 -4.81
CA VAL A 165 31.01 -14.47 -4.50
C VAL A 165 30.00 -15.23 -3.65
N PHE A 166 29.73 -14.74 -2.46
CA PHE A 166 28.83 -15.37 -1.50
C PHE A 166 27.66 -14.45 -1.18
N SER A 167 26.44 -14.98 -1.26
CA SER A 167 25.23 -14.33 -0.77
C SER A 167 24.72 -15.04 0.48
N ALA A 168 24.65 -14.31 1.58
CA ALA A 168 24.10 -14.80 2.85
C ALA A 168 22.57 -14.99 2.81
N PHE A 169 21.92 -14.56 1.74
CA PHE A 169 20.48 -14.61 1.53
C PHE A 169 20.14 -15.11 0.11
N SER A 170 18.89 -15.53 -0.12
CA SER A 170 18.50 -16.01 -1.46
C SER A 170 18.29 -14.83 -2.42
N PHE A 171 19.23 -14.63 -3.33
CA PHE A 171 19.21 -13.50 -4.27
C PHE A 171 18.72 -13.94 -5.65
N LEU A 172 19.53 -14.72 -6.38
CA LEU A 172 19.16 -15.18 -7.72
C LEU A 172 18.17 -16.34 -7.67
N GLY A 173 18.13 -17.10 -6.57
CA GLY A 173 17.16 -18.17 -6.32
C GLY A 173 15.91 -17.71 -5.56
N ASN A 174 15.68 -16.40 -5.44
CA ASN A 174 14.61 -15.85 -4.63
C ASN A 174 13.22 -16.35 -5.09
N GLU A 175 12.43 -16.88 -4.16
CA GLU A 175 11.08 -17.38 -4.44
C GLU A 175 10.06 -16.29 -4.75
N GLN A 176 10.23 -15.15 -4.11
CA GLN A 176 9.32 -14.03 -4.10
C GLN A 176 10.04 -12.82 -4.71
N ASN A 177 10.52 -12.98 -5.95
CA ASN A 177 11.31 -11.96 -6.65
C ASN A 177 10.64 -10.58 -6.75
N TRP A 178 9.30 -10.49 -6.62
CA TRP A 178 8.57 -9.23 -6.48
C TRP A 178 9.01 -8.36 -5.28
N THR A 179 9.62 -8.98 -4.26
CA THR A 179 10.16 -8.34 -3.04
C THR A 179 11.54 -7.74 -3.23
N LEU A 180 12.22 -8.01 -4.34
CA LEU A 180 13.48 -7.36 -4.68
C LEU A 180 13.19 -5.91 -5.10
N ARG A 181 13.16 -5.01 -4.11
CA ARG A 181 12.84 -3.60 -4.31
C ARG A 181 13.94 -2.67 -3.80
N PRO A 182 14.04 -1.45 -4.34
CA PRO A 182 13.47 -1.06 -5.62
C PRO A 182 14.22 -1.77 -6.77
N ASN A 183 13.50 -2.13 -7.84
CA ASN A 183 14.07 -2.88 -8.97
C ASN A 183 15.17 -2.09 -9.69
N TRP A 184 15.08 -0.75 -9.72
CA TRP A 184 16.12 0.09 -10.34
C TRP A 184 17.49 -0.06 -9.64
N LEU A 185 17.51 -0.13 -8.30
CA LEU A 185 18.76 -0.26 -7.53
C LEU A 185 19.28 -1.70 -7.55
N TRP A 186 18.39 -2.70 -7.46
CA TRP A 186 18.78 -4.10 -7.65
C TRP A 186 19.43 -4.32 -9.03
N ASN A 187 18.92 -3.69 -10.08
CA ASN A 187 19.50 -3.78 -11.41
C ASN A 187 20.85 -3.04 -11.54
N LYS A 188 21.09 -1.99 -10.75
CA LYS A 188 22.43 -1.39 -10.61
C LYS A 188 23.40 -2.33 -9.89
N VAL A 189 22.95 -3.07 -8.86
CA VAL A 189 23.74 -4.11 -8.18
C VAL A 189 24.06 -5.27 -9.13
N VAL A 190 23.10 -5.74 -9.93
CA VAL A 190 23.36 -6.74 -10.98
C VAL A 190 24.41 -6.24 -11.96
N LYS A 191 24.31 -4.99 -12.43
CA LYS A 191 25.30 -4.39 -13.33
C LYS A 191 26.67 -4.31 -12.68
N TRP A 192 26.74 -3.98 -11.40
CA TRP A 192 27.99 -4.01 -10.64
C TRP A 192 28.61 -5.41 -10.66
N LEU A 193 27.82 -6.44 -10.36
CA LEU A 193 28.30 -7.83 -10.37
C LEU A 193 28.76 -8.30 -11.76
N GLN A 194 28.05 -7.89 -12.81
CA GLN A 194 28.40 -8.18 -14.20
C GLN A 194 29.72 -7.53 -14.62
N ILE A 195 29.99 -6.28 -14.23
CA ILE A 195 31.16 -5.54 -14.71
C ILE A 195 32.40 -5.83 -13.87
N ASP A 196 32.30 -5.76 -12.54
CA ASP A 196 33.49 -5.87 -11.66
C ASP A 196 33.90 -7.34 -11.43
N TYR A 197 32.96 -8.27 -11.51
CA TYR A 197 33.21 -9.69 -11.29
C TYR A 197 32.88 -10.56 -12.51
N GLU A 198 32.56 -9.94 -13.64
CA GLU A 198 32.31 -10.61 -14.94
C GLU A 198 31.18 -11.65 -14.87
N MET A 199 30.27 -11.53 -13.90
CA MET A 199 29.25 -12.55 -13.65
C MET A 199 28.24 -12.62 -14.80
N PRO A 200 27.99 -13.80 -15.39
CA PRO A 200 27.03 -14.00 -16.48
C PRO A 200 25.59 -14.10 -15.97
N ILE A 201 25.16 -13.07 -15.24
CA ILE A 201 23.80 -12.94 -14.70
C ILE A 201 22.96 -12.01 -15.56
N LYS A 202 21.65 -12.20 -15.59
CA LYS A 202 20.70 -11.35 -16.32
C LYS A 202 20.15 -10.24 -15.42
N LYS A 203 19.60 -9.21 -16.06
CA LYS A 203 18.77 -8.20 -15.39
C LYS A 203 17.62 -8.89 -14.65
N ILE A 204 17.22 -8.35 -13.51
CA ILE A 204 16.03 -8.82 -12.79
C ILE A 204 14.81 -8.16 -13.43
N ASP A 205 13.91 -9.00 -13.94
CA ASP A 205 12.64 -8.57 -14.51
C ASP A 205 11.71 -8.07 -13.41
N GLN A 206 11.04 -6.95 -13.68
CA GLN A 206 10.05 -6.38 -12.78
C GLN A 206 8.77 -7.22 -12.82
N VAL A 207 8.40 -7.80 -11.68
CA VAL A 207 7.10 -8.49 -11.52
C VAL A 207 5.95 -7.48 -11.51
N ILE A 208 6.17 -6.32 -10.89
CA ILE A 208 5.20 -5.23 -10.83
C ILE A 208 5.66 -4.16 -11.80
N GLN A 209 4.96 -4.07 -12.93
CA GLN A 209 5.21 -3.09 -13.97
C GLN A 209 4.09 -2.05 -13.97
N LEU A 210 4.36 -0.87 -14.52
CA LEU A 210 3.33 0.15 -14.73
C LEU A 210 2.64 -0.09 -16.08
N SER A 211 1.35 0.21 -16.16
CA SER A 211 0.60 0.16 -17.42
C SER A 211 1.26 1.09 -18.46
N ASN A 212 1.79 2.23 -18.02
CA ASN A 212 2.27 3.32 -18.88
C ASN A 212 1.20 3.83 -19.86
N LYS A 213 -0.07 3.65 -19.48
CA LYS A 213 -1.24 4.04 -20.27
C LYS A 213 -2.04 5.10 -19.55
N ILE A 214 -2.65 5.98 -20.33
CA ILE A 214 -3.50 7.07 -19.82
C ILE A 214 -4.94 6.93 -20.33
N ASP A 215 -5.27 5.79 -20.95
CA ASP A 215 -6.62 5.50 -21.41
C ASP A 215 -7.51 5.15 -20.20
N MET A 216 -8.52 5.98 -19.98
CA MET A 216 -9.36 5.89 -18.79
C MET A 216 -10.30 4.69 -18.86
N GLU A 217 -10.81 4.33 -20.03
CA GLU A 217 -11.68 3.17 -20.19
C GLU A 217 -10.91 1.88 -19.96
N GLU A 218 -9.70 1.75 -20.52
CA GLU A 218 -8.83 0.61 -20.25
C GLU A 218 -8.44 0.54 -18.76
N THR A 219 -8.13 1.68 -18.13
CA THR A 219 -7.83 1.74 -16.69
C THR A 219 -8.99 1.22 -15.85
N LEU A 220 -10.21 1.66 -16.16
CA LEU A 220 -11.44 1.24 -15.49
C LEU A 220 -11.68 -0.26 -15.68
N GLU A 221 -11.65 -0.74 -16.91
CA GLU A 221 -11.88 -2.16 -17.21
C GLU A 221 -10.85 -3.06 -16.51
N LYS A 222 -9.59 -2.67 -16.51
CA LYS A 222 -8.53 -3.41 -15.84
C LYS A 222 -8.71 -3.40 -14.31
N GLY A 223 -9.08 -2.27 -13.73
CA GLY A 223 -9.35 -2.16 -12.30
C GLY A 223 -10.57 -2.99 -11.86
N MET A 224 -11.64 -2.99 -12.65
CA MET A 224 -12.80 -3.84 -12.38
C MET A 224 -12.47 -5.34 -12.52
N ASN A 225 -11.63 -5.71 -13.49
CA ASN A 225 -11.16 -7.08 -13.65
C ASN A 225 -10.26 -7.55 -12.49
N TRP A 226 -9.53 -6.64 -11.83
CA TRP A 226 -8.77 -6.97 -10.63
C TRP A 226 -9.66 -7.50 -9.52
N PHE A 227 -10.83 -6.90 -9.27
CA PHE A 227 -11.79 -7.40 -8.27
C PHE A 227 -12.23 -8.85 -8.55
N LEU A 228 -12.44 -9.20 -9.82
CA LEU A 228 -12.91 -10.52 -10.22
C LEU A 228 -11.80 -11.58 -10.23
N SER A 229 -10.54 -11.18 -10.41
CA SER A 229 -9.44 -12.12 -10.68
C SER A 229 -8.38 -12.21 -9.58
N SER A 230 -8.28 -11.21 -8.70
CA SER A 230 -7.28 -11.14 -7.63
C SER A 230 -7.52 -12.13 -6.49
N GLY A 231 -8.77 -12.60 -6.33
CA GLY A 231 -9.21 -13.36 -5.16
C GLY A 231 -9.69 -12.48 -3.99
N ILE A 232 -9.76 -11.17 -4.16
CA ILE A 232 -10.28 -10.24 -3.13
C ILE A 232 -11.78 -10.41 -2.88
N LEU A 233 -12.53 -10.87 -3.91
CA LEU A 233 -13.91 -11.31 -3.77
C LEU A 233 -13.93 -12.82 -3.45
N PRO A 234 -14.37 -13.24 -2.25
CA PRO A 234 -14.50 -14.65 -1.90
C PRO A 234 -15.46 -15.38 -2.85
N LYS A 235 -16.48 -14.66 -3.35
CA LYS A 235 -17.38 -15.09 -4.40
C LYS A 235 -17.61 -13.96 -5.38
N GLU A 236 -17.56 -14.27 -6.67
CA GLU A 236 -17.57 -13.28 -7.76
C GLU A 236 -18.83 -12.37 -7.75
N ASP A 237 -19.96 -12.86 -7.24
CA ASP A 237 -21.21 -12.09 -7.14
C ASP A 237 -21.28 -11.15 -5.92
N GLY A 238 -20.24 -11.12 -5.07
CA GLY A 238 -20.18 -10.28 -3.86
C GLY A 238 -21.03 -10.76 -2.69
N SER A 239 -21.76 -11.87 -2.81
CA SER A 239 -22.68 -12.36 -1.75
C SER A 239 -21.98 -12.87 -0.49
N HIS A 240 -20.66 -13.02 -0.52
CA HIS A 240 -19.84 -13.43 0.65
C HIS A 240 -18.97 -12.27 1.15
N GLY A 241 -19.36 -11.03 0.84
CA GLY A 241 -18.59 -9.83 1.17
C GLY A 241 -17.37 -9.65 0.27
N ILE A 242 -16.46 -8.80 0.74
CA ILE A 242 -15.17 -8.51 0.11
C ILE A 242 -14.07 -8.45 1.16
N TYR A 243 -12.93 -9.03 0.85
CA TYR A 243 -11.74 -9.00 1.69
C TYR A 243 -11.07 -7.62 1.66
N GLU A 244 -10.40 -7.25 2.74
CA GLU A 244 -9.84 -5.91 2.92
C GLU A 244 -8.70 -5.60 1.94
N ASN A 245 -7.68 -6.47 1.86
CA ASN A 245 -6.47 -6.13 1.12
C ASN A 245 -5.64 -7.31 0.64
N VAL A 246 -4.74 -7.03 -0.30
CA VAL A 246 -3.54 -7.81 -0.55
C VAL A 246 -2.46 -7.32 0.43
N HIS A 247 -2.00 -8.22 1.29
CA HIS A 247 -1.14 -7.86 2.41
C HIS A 247 0.24 -7.35 1.94
N SER A 248 0.66 -6.18 2.43
CA SER A 248 1.92 -5.51 2.08
C SER A 248 3.17 -6.39 2.13
N ILE A 249 3.32 -7.18 3.19
CA ILE A 249 4.49 -8.05 3.39
C ILE A 249 4.32 -9.43 2.73
N ARG A 250 3.17 -10.07 2.90
CA ARG A 250 2.95 -11.48 2.52
C ARG A 250 2.46 -11.64 1.09
N SER A 251 1.91 -10.61 0.48
CA SER A 251 1.21 -10.61 -0.82
C SER A 251 0.03 -11.56 -0.95
N ASN A 252 -0.41 -12.22 0.12
CA ASN A 252 -1.65 -12.98 0.12
C ASN A 252 -2.84 -12.08 0.42
N ILE A 253 -4.03 -12.54 0.11
CA ILE A 253 -5.27 -11.87 0.52
C ILE A 253 -5.38 -11.92 2.05
N SER A 254 -5.68 -10.78 2.69
CA SER A 254 -6.07 -10.71 4.10
C SER A 254 -7.57 -10.92 4.17
N GLU A 255 -8.00 -12.02 4.77
CA GLU A 255 -9.40 -12.45 4.80
C GLU A 255 -10.25 -11.68 5.85
N ASP A 256 -9.88 -10.43 6.09
CA ASP A 256 -10.57 -9.52 7.00
C ASP A 256 -11.69 -8.79 6.26
N PHE A 257 -12.80 -8.56 6.96
CA PHE A 257 -13.96 -7.83 6.42
C PHE A 257 -14.18 -6.55 7.22
N ARG A 258 -14.37 -5.43 6.51
CA ARG A 258 -14.67 -4.13 7.12
C ARG A 258 -15.82 -3.42 6.40
N PRO A 259 -16.78 -2.80 7.13
CA PRO A 259 -17.96 -2.19 6.52
C PRO A 259 -17.69 -1.04 5.54
N ASP A 260 -16.72 -0.19 5.84
CA ASP A 260 -16.25 0.90 4.98
C ASP A 260 -15.70 0.37 3.65
N CYS A 261 -14.90 -0.70 3.66
CA CYS A 261 -14.39 -1.34 2.44
C CYS A 261 -15.51 -1.91 1.56
N HIS A 262 -16.52 -2.51 2.18
CA HIS A 262 -17.72 -2.98 1.49
C HIS A 262 -18.52 -1.82 0.90
N ALA A 263 -18.70 -0.74 1.67
CA ALA A 263 -19.42 0.45 1.23
C ALA A 263 -18.72 1.11 0.02
N HIS A 264 -17.41 1.33 0.08
CA HIS A 264 -16.64 1.86 -1.05
C HIS A 264 -16.78 0.98 -2.30
N SER A 265 -16.64 -0.34 -2.13
CA SER A 265 -16.73 -1.28 -3.25
C SER A 265 -18.15 -1.37 -3.82
N ALA A 266 -19.18 -1.27 -2.99
CA ALA A 266 -20.57 -1.19 -3.43
C ALA A 266 -20.82 0.09 -4.23
N MET A 267 -20.35 1.25 -3.76
CA MET A 267 -20.43 2.50 -4.50
C MET A 267 -19.77 2.38 -5.87
N LEU A 268 -18.54 1.83 -5.93
CA LEU A 268 -17.84 1.56 -7.19
C LEU A 268 -18.67 0.67 -8.12
N PHE A 269 -19.14 -0.48 -7.63
CA PHE A 269 -19.84 -1.47 -8.46
C PHE A 269 -21.16 -0.92 -8.99
N TYR A 270 -21.86 -0.10 -8.19
CA TYR A 270 -23.04 0.62 -8.65
C TYR A 270 -22.69 1.61 -9.78
N LEU A 271 -21.70 2.48 -9.57
CA LEU A 271 -21.28 3.47 -10.57
C LEU A 271 -20.82 2.80 -11.88
N TYR A 272 -20.07 1.71 -11.80
CA TYR A 272 -19.61 0.99 -12.98
C TYR A 272 -20.77 0.30 -13.73
N GLY A 273 -21.73 -0.26 -12.99
CA GLY A 273 -22.94 -0.84 -13.57
C GLY A 273 -23.79 0.19 -14.31
N GLU A 274 -23.95 1.39 -13.75
CA GLU A 274 -24.60 2.52 -14.43
C GLU A 274 -23.82 2.95 -15.68
N TYR A 275 -22.49 3.10 -15.57
CA TYR A 275 -21.63 3.51 -16.69
C TYR A 275 -21.68 2.54 -17.87
N LYS A 276 -21.65 1.23 -17.62
CA LYS A 276 -21.69 0.19 -18.67
C LYS A 276 -23.10 -0.28 -19.03
N GLY A 277 -24.13 0.11 -18.28
CA GLY A 277 -25.48 -0.42 -18.41
C GLY A 277 -25.58 -1.92 -18.10
N ASP A 278 -24.79 -2.41 -17.14
CA ASP A 278 -24.70 -3.83 -16.76
C ASP A 278 -25.26 -4.07 -15.35
N SER A 279 -26.46 -4.64 -15.29
CA SER A 279 -27.16 -4.92 -14.03
C SER A 279 -26.42 -5.87 -13.11
N LYS A 280 -25.52 -6.71 -13.62
CA LYS A 280 -24.76 -7.63 -12.78
C LYS A 280 -23.82 -6.90 -11.82
N TRP A 281 -23.33 -5.72 -12.19
CA TRP A 281 -22.51 -4.90 -11.29
C TRP A 281 -23.35 -4.20 -10.23
N ILE A 282 -24.56 -3.76 -10.59
CA ILE A 282 -25.54 -3.23 -9.63
C ILE A 282 -25.96 -4.32 -8.63
N GLU A 283 -26.19 -5.56 -9.09
CA GLU A 283 -26.47 -6.72 -8.23
C GLU A 283 -25.31 -7.02 -7.27
N ARG A 284 -24.06 -6.99 -7.76
CA ARG A 284 -22.86 -7.15 -6.90
C ARG A 284 -22.79 -6.06 -5.83
N SER A 285 -23.06 -4.81 -6.17
CA SER A 285 -23.16 -3.71 -5.20
C SER A 285 -24.18 -4.02 -4.10
N ALA A 286 -25.39 -4.45 -4.49
CA ALA A 286 -26.43 -4.79 -3.54
C ALA A 286 -26.03 -5.96 -2.63
N ASN A 287 -25.40 -6.99 -3.18
CA ASN A 287 -24.93 -8.15 -2.42
C ASN A 287 -23.88 -7.79 -1.36
N LEU A 288 -22.93 -6.88 -1.66
CA LEU A 288 -21.94 -6.43 -0.70
C LEU A 288 -22.58 -5.70 0.49
N ILE A 289 -23.59 -4.86 0.25
CA ILE A 289 -24.31 -4.16 1.31
C ILE A 289 -25.19 -5.13 2.12
N ASN A 290 -25.89 -6.05 1.44
CA ASN A 290 -26.73 -7.05 2.10
C ASN A 290 -25.92 -7.96 3.01
N TYR A 291 -24.71 -8.35 2.59
CA TYR A 291 -23.78 -9.11 3.44
C TYR A 291 -23.53 -8.42 4.78
N LEU A 292 -23.29 -7.10 4.78
CA LEU A 292 -23.09 -6.35 6.02
C LEU A 292 -24.33 -6.37 6.94
N PHE A 293 -25.53 -6.35 6.35
CA PHE A 293 -26.78 -6.35 7.11
C PHE A 293 -27.05 -7.73 7.72
N GLU A 294 -26.85 -8.79 6.93
CA GLU A 294 -27.09 -10.19 7.32
C GLU A 294 -26.10 -10.66 8.40
N GLU A 295 -24.82 -10.28 8.27
CA GLU A 295 -23.77 -10.60 9.27
C GLU A 295 -23.83 -9.70 10.51
N GLY A 296 -24.79 -8.77 10.57
CA GLY A 296 -25.06 -7.96 11.76
C GLY A 296 -23.90 -7.03 12.13
N TYR A 297 -23.29 -6.36 11.13
CA TYR A 297 -22.24 -5.38 11.39
C TYR A 297 -22.80 -4.11 12.04
N GLN A 298 -24.02 -3.69 11.71
CA GLN A 298 -24.67 -2.55 12.34
C GLN A 298 -25.43 -2.96 13.60
N ASP A 299 -25.31 -2.17 14.67
CA ASP A 299 -26.20 -2.30 15.81
C ASP A 299 -27.58 -1.69 15.52
N THR A 300 -28.60 -2.52 15.40
CA THR A 300 -30.00 -2.10 15.21
C THR A 300 -30.87 -2.23 16.46
N ASP A 301 -30.28 -2.53 17.62
CA ASP A 301 -31.03 -2.67 18.87
C ASP A 301 -31.23 -1.28 19.51
N PRO A 302 -32.46 -0.74 19.55
CA PRO A 302 -32.73 0.60 20.05
C PRO A 302 -32.45 0.77 21.55
N THR A 303 -32.25 -0.35 22.27
CA THR A 303 -31.88 -0.32 23.70
C THR A 303 -30.36 -0.35 23.91
N SER A 304 -29.59 -0.58 22.84
CA SER A 304 -28.14 -0.62 22.90
C SER A 304 -27.53 0.78 22.98
N VAL A 305 -26.44 0.91 23.74
CA VAL A 305 -25.68 2.16 23.82
C VAL A 305 -24.99 2.51 22.48
N THR A 306 -24.67 1.50 21.67
CA THR A 306 -24.03 1.66 20.35
C THR A 306 -25.03 1.65 19.19
N TYR A 307 -26.34 1.82 19.47
CA TYR A 307 -27.40 1.83 18.47
C TYR A 307 -27.08 2.76 17.29
N GLY A 308 -27.06 2.15 16.10
CA GLY A 308 -26.81 2.77 14.81
C GLY A 308 -25.37 2.79 14.32
N PHE A 309 -24.41 2.46 15.17
CA PHE A 309 -23.01 2.33 14.77
C PHE A 309 -22.69 0.96 14.17
N TRP A 310 -21.59 0.90 13.43
CA TRP A 310 -21.05 -0.29 12.78
C TRP A 310 -19.86 -0.84 13.54
N LYS A 311 -19.69 -2.17 13.54
CA LYS A 311 -18.43 -2.81 13.92
C LYS A 311 -17.33 -2.34 12.97
N TRP A 312 -16.13 -2.07 13.50
CA TRP A 312 -14.99 -1.64 12.69
C TRP A 312 -14.48 -2.73 11.72
N PHE A 313 -14.46 -3.97 12.19
CA PHE A 313 -14.07 -5.16 11.42
C PHE A 313 -14.97 -6.33 11.81
N HIS A 314 -14.74 -7.51 11.23
CA HIS A 314 -15.38 -8.78 11.63
C HIS A 314 -14.93 -9.24 13.03
N SER A 315 -15.30 -8.46 14.05
CA SER A 315 -15.02 -8.75 15.43
C SER A 315 -15.92 -9.87 15.96
N PRO A 316 -15.40 -10.77 16.82
CA PRO A 316 -16.22 -11.77 17.49
C PRO A 316 -17.26 -11.15 18.45
N LYS A 317 -17.14 -9.85 18.78
CA LYS A 317 -18.16 -9.15 19.55
C LYS A 317 -19.46 -9.02 18.76
N ARG A 318 -20.59 -9.21 19.46
CA ARG A 318 -21.92 -9.01 18.90
C ARG A 318 -22.20 -7.55 18.54
N LYS A 319 -21.65 -6.61 19.30
CA LYS A 319 -21.88 -5.16 19.18
C LYS A 319 -20.60 -4.41 18.80
N PRO A 320 -20.70 -3.22 18.18
CA PRO A 320 -19.56 -2.35 17.92
C PRO A 320 -18.77 -2.04 19.21
N ASP A 321 -17.44 -2.06 19.12
CA ASP A 321 -16.54 -1.64 20.20
C ASP A 321 -15.85 -0.31 19.86
N GLN A 322 -15.24 -0.25 18.67
CA GLN A 322 -14.58 0.92 18.11
C GLN A 322 -15.50 1.60 17.12
N MET A 323 -15.92 2.82 17.43
CA MET A 323 -16.85 3.61 16.61
C MET A 323 -16.13 4.84 16.06
N PHE A 324 -15.20 4.57 15.14
CA PHE A 324 -14.47 5.56 14.38
C PHE A 324 -15.41 6.44 13.55
N SER A 325 -15.15 7.76 13.55
CA SER A 325 -15.95 8.76 12.83
C SER A 325 -15.93 8.55 11.32
N ASP A 326 -14.76 8.30 10.76
CA ASP A 326 -14.54 8.14 9.34
C ASP A 326 -15.16 6.86 8.79
N ASP A 327 -14.89 5.70 9.39
CA ASP A 327 -15.47 4.43 8.95
C ASP A 327 -17.01 4.49 8.93
N ASN A 328 -17.62 4.99 10.01
CA ASN A 328 -19.07 5.12 10.10
C ASN A 328 -19.60 6.22 9.16
N GLY A 329 -18.84 7.30 8.96
CA GLY A 329 -19.16 8.37 8.03
C GLY A 329 -19.22 7.88 6.59
N TRP A 330 -18.26 7.06 6.16
CA TRP A 330 -18.24 6.45 4.84
C TRP A 330 -19.44 5.54 4.59
N VAL A 331 -19.75 4.66 5.54
CA VAL A 331 -20.92 3.77 5.41
C VAL A 331 -22.22 4.58 5.32
N ALA A 332 -22.37 5.62 6.14
CA ALA A 332 -23.54 6.50 6.07
C ALA A 332 -23.63 7.24 4.72
N LEU A 333 -22.52 7.84 4.26
CA LEU A 333 -22.46 8.54 2.97
C LEU A 333 -22.89 7.61 1.83
N VAL A 334 -22.32 6.42 1.73
CA VAL A 334 -22.59 5.48 0.65
C VAL A 334 -24.04 4.99 0.68
N LEU A 335 -24.56 4.56 1.84
CA LEU A 335 -25.93 4.06 1.94
C LEU A 335 -26.94 5.14 1.52
N LEU A 336 -26.72 6.39 1.94
CA LEU A 336 -27.60 7.50 1.60
C LEU A 336 -27.45 7.91 0.13
N TYR A 337 -26.23 7.87 -0.42
CA TYR A 337 -25.99 8.05 -1.85
C TYR A 337 -26.75 7.00 -2.67
N LEU A 338 -26.54 5.71 -2.37
CA LEU A 338 -27.18 4.59 -3.07
C LEU A 338 -28.71 4.63 -2.91
N TYR A 339 -29.25 5.05 -1.77
CA TYR A 339 -30.69 5.25 -1.62
C TYR A 339 -31.22 6.26 -2.65
N ARG A 340 -30.57 7.43 -2.80
CA ARG A 340 -31.04 8.45 -3.75
C ARG A 340 -30.99 7.97 -5.19
N LYS A 341 -30.06 7.06 -5.50
CA LYS A 341 -29.89 6.48 -6.83
C LYS A 341 -30.83 5.30 -7.12
N THR A 342 -31.18 4.52 -6.10
CA THR A 342 -31.90 3.23 -6.29
C THR A 342 -33.31 3.21 -5.71
N GLY A 343 -33.67 4.18 -4.87
CA GLY A 343 -34.91 4.19 -4.10
C GLY A 343 -34.98 3.14 -2.97
N ASN A 344 -33.91 2.36 -2.73
CA ASN A 344 -33.93 1.29 -1.73
C ASN A 344 -34.07 1.84 -0.29
N THR A 345 -35.24 1.63 0.30
CA THR A 345 -35.61 2.19 1.60
C THR A 345 -34.84 1.57 2.76
N GLU A 346 -34.29 0.36 2.64
CA GLU A 346 -33.41 -0.17 3.67
C GLU A 346 -32.12 0.64 3.74
N TYR A 347 -31.52 1.02 2.61
CA TYR A 347 -30.32 1.87 2.59
C TYR A 347 -30.60 3.23 3.24
N LYS A 348 -31.77 3.83 2.97
CA LYS A 348 -32.23 5.04 3.68
C LYS A 348 -32.25 4.84 5.19
N ASN A 349 -32.96 3.81 5.65
CA ASN A 349 -33.17 3.58 7.07
C ASN A 349 -31.85 3.33 7.81
N ARG A 350 -30.98 2.49 7.21
CA ARG A 350 -29.68 2.11 7.76
C ARG A 350 -28.70 3.28 7.76
N GLY A 351 -28.64 4.03 6.66
CA GLY A 351 -27.78 5.20 6.52
C GLY A 351 -28.19 6.34 7.45
N LEU A 352 -29.49 6.65 7.54
CA LEU A 352 -29.99 7.66 8.48
C LEU A 352 -29.78 7.25 9.93
N LEU A 353 -29.95 5.96 10.25
CA LEU A 353 -29.68 5.46 11.59
C LEU A 353 -28.23 5.75 12.02
N THR A 354 -27.26 5.50 11.14
CA THR A 354 -25.85 5.85 11.42
C THR A 354 -25.61 7.35 11.46
N ALA A 355 -26.21 8.12 10.54
CA ALA A 355 -26.08 9.57 10.55
C ALA A 355 -26.61 10.18 11.86
N TYR A 356 -27.76 9.71 12.37
CA TYR A 356 -28.27 10.15 13.66
C TYR A 356 -27.39 9.70 14.83
N ALA A 357 -26.82 8.50 14.80
CA ALA A 357 -25.88 8.06 15.83
C ALA A 357 -24.63 8.95 15.88
N LEU A 358 -24.08 9.33 14.72
CA LEU A 358 -22.99 10.30 14.61
C LEU A 358 -23.42 11.67 15.15
N LEU A 359 -24.55 12.20 14.67
CA LEU A 359 -25.10 13.50 15.09
C LEU A 359 -25.31 13.58 16.61
N ASP A 360 -25.85 12.51 17.21
CA ASP A 360 -26.12 12.41 18.65
C ASP A 360 -24.85 12.40 19.51
N THR A 361 -23.68 12.18 18.91
CA THR A 361 -22.37 12.19 19.58
C THR A 361 -21.48 13.33 19.13
N GLN A 362 -21.99 14.23 18.28
CA GLN A 362 -21.31 15.46 17.89
C GLN A 362 -21.45 16.50 18.99
N ASN A 363 -20.37 17.23 19.28
CA ASN A 363 -20.40 18.35 20.21
C ASN A 363 -21.05 19.60 19.58
N LYS A 364 -21.13 20.68 20.36
CA LYS A 364 -21.67 21.98 19.89
C LYS A 364 -20.84 22.66 18.80
N ASN A 365 -19.55 22.33 18.67
CA ASN A 365 -18.69 22.89 17.62
C ASN A 365 -18.76 22.08 16.31
N GLY A 366 -19.60 21.05 16.26
CA GLY A 366 -19.82 20.23 15.07
C GLY A 366 -18.74 19.18 14.84
N LEU A 367 -17.93 18.87 15.85
CA LEU A 367 -16.89 17.82 15.82
C LEU A 367 -17.16 16.74 16.89
N ARG A 368 -16.51 15.58 16.79
CA ARG A 368 -16.53 14.53 17.82
C ARG A 368 -15.13 13.92 18.02
N PRO A 369 -14.89 13.11 19.06
CA PRO A 369 -13.64 12.34 19.16
C PRO A 369 -13.45 11.40 17.97
N GLU A 370 -12.19 11.15 17.58
CA GLU A 370 -11.82 10.29 16.42
C GLU A 370 -12.49 8.91 16.47
N CYS A 371 -12.46 8.30 17.66
CA CYS A 371 -13.11 7.04 17.97
C CYS A 371 -13.75 7.15 19.35
N ILE A 372 -15.01 6.74 19.45
CA ILE A 372 -15.66 6.49 20.75
C ILE A 372 -15.60 4.98 21.00
N ARG A 373 -15.31 4.56 22.24
CA ARG A 373 -15.35 3.14 22.64
C ARG A 373 -16.71 2.79 23.27
N GLU A 374 -17.16 1.54 23.12
CA GLU A 374 -18.43 1.05 23.70
C GLU A 374 -18.51 1.36 25.20
N GLN A 375 -17.46 1.02 25.94
CA GLN A 375 -17.40 1.24 27.39
C GLN A 375 -17.52 2.72 27.76
N GLU A 376 -16.83 3.58 27.00
CA GLU A 376 -16.89 5.03 27.22
C GLU A 376 -18.30 5.58 26.97
N LEU A 377 -18.96 5.12 25.91
CA LEU A 377 -20.32 5.52 25.59
C LEU A 377 -21.33 5.02 26.63
N MET A 378 -21.11 3.82 27.19
CA MET A 378 -21.91 3.27 28.28
C MET A 378 -21.77 4.08 29.57
N GLU A 379 -20.55 4.47 29.93
CA GLU A 379 -20.25 5.18 31.19
C GLU A 379 -20.68 6.65 31.14
N LYS A 380 -20.37 7.33 30.03
CA LYS A 380 -20.56 8.79 29.90
C LYS A 380 -21.88 9.18 29.25
N GLY A 381 -22.44 8.31 28.40
CA GLY A 381 -23.65 8.56 27.63
C GLY A 381 -23.45 9.59 26.51
N LYS A 382 -24.41 9.63 25.57
CA LYS A 382 -24.40 10.56 24.41
C LYS A 382 -24.32 12.04 24.83
N GLY A 383 -25.05 12.41 25.88
CA GLY A 383 -25.12 13.79 26.37
C GLY A 383 -23.78 14.36 26.83
N TYR A 384 -22.85 13.51 27.30
CA TYR A 384 -21.49 13.94 27.61
C TYR A 384 -20.76 14.44 26.36
N PHE A 385 -20.76 13.66 25.28
CA PHE A 385 -20.08 14.02 24.03
C PHE A 385 -20.66 15.29 23.41
N GLN A 386 -21.98 15.45 23.46
CA GLN A 386 -22.67 16.65 22.98
C GLN A 386 -22.24 17.94 23.72
N GLN A 387 -21.83 17.82 24.98
CA GLN A 387 -21.44 18.96 25.82
C GLN A 387 -19.91 19.07 25.99
N SER A 388 -19.15 18.06 25.56
CA SER A 388 -17.70 18.02 25.70
C SER A 388 -17.02 19.05 24.79
N ALA A 389 -15.88 19.56 25.25
CA ALA A 389 -14.96 20.31 24.40
C ALA A 389 -13.97 19.38 23.67
N GLU A 390 -13.91 18.09 24.03
CA GLU A 390 -13.04 17.11 23.39
C GLU A 390 -13.56 16.77 22.00
N ALA A 391 -12.70 16.94 21.00
CA ALA A 391 -12.99 16.60 19.61
C ALA A 391 -11.70 16.33 18.83
N SER A 392 -11.86 15.66 17.70
CA SER A 392 -10.85 15.51 16.69
C SER A 392 -10.65 16.82 15.93
N MET A 393 -9.44 17.37 16.01
CA MET A 393 -8.99 18.44 15.10
C MET A 393 -8.33 17.87 13.85
N ASN A 394 -8.60 16.60 13.51
CA ASN A 394 -8.01 15.93 12.36
C ASN A 394 -9.06 15.77 11.25
N PRO A 395 -8.89 16.46 10.10
CA PRO A 395 -9.85 16.39 9.00
C PRO A 395 -10.09 14.98 8.45
N HIS A 396 -9.15 14.05 8.65
CA HIS A 396 -9.32 12.65 8.28
C HIS A 396 -10.61 12.05 8.86
N PHE A 397 -10.85 12.29 10.16
CA PHE A 397 -11.97 11.72 10.88
C PHE A 397 -13.28 12.51 10.69
N GLU A 398 -13.18 13.83 10.57
CA GLU A 398 -14.37 14.70 10.63
C GLU A 398 -14.92 15.08 9.25
N ALA A 399 -14.07 15.25 8.23
CA ALA A 399 -14.51 15.75 6.93
C ALA A 399 -15.52 14.81 6.26
N ILE A 400 -15.28 13.49 6.34
CA ILE A 400 -16.22 12.52 5.79
C ILE A 400 -17.55 12.47 6.57
N VAL A 401 -17.54 12.73 7.88
CA VAL A 401 -18.78 12.84 8.67
C VAL A 401 -19.60 14.05 8.20
N HIS A 402 -18.94 15.19 7.94
CA HIS A 402 -19.61 16.38 7.41
C HIS A 402 -20.22 16.10 6.03
N ALA A 403 -19.50 15.40 5.14
CA ALA A 403 -20.02 14.97 3.84
C ALA A 403 -21.22 13.99 4.00
N ALA A 404 -21.14 13.04 4.93
CA ALA A 404 -22.25 12.13 5.24
C ALA A 404 -23.49 12.88 5.76
N PHE A 405 -23.31 13.94 6.54
CA PHE A 405 -24.41 14.80 6.98
C PHE A 405 -25.05 15.59 5.83
N ILE A 406 -24.29 16.01 4.82
CA ILE A 406 -24.88 16.59 3.60
C ILE A 406 -25.78 15.56 2.88
N GLN A 407 -25.34 14.30 2.77
CA GLN A 407 -26.20 13.24 2.23
C GLN A 407 -27.45 13.03 3.09
N ALA A 408 -27.31 13.00 4.42
CA ALA A 408 -28.41 12.81 5.36
C ALA A 408 -29.42 13.96 5.29
N TYR A 409 -28.94 15.19 5.12
CA TYR A 409 -29.76 16.37 4.88
C TYR A 409 -30.59 16.22 3.61
N TYR A 410 -29.99 15.81 2.49
CA TYR A 410 -30.73 15.62 1.24
C TYR A 410 -31.83 14.57 1.34
N VAL A 411 -31.59 13.51 2.11
CA VAL A 411 -32.52 12.37 2.27
C VAL A 411 -33.62 12.64 3.29
N SER A 412 -33.31 13.30 4.41
CA SER A 412 -34.25 13.51 5.53
C SER A 412 -34.90 14.89 5.55
N LYS A 413 -34.27 15.89 4.92
CA LYS A 413 -34.58 17.33 5.07
C LYS A 413 -34.47 17.84 6.52
N ASP A 414 -33.79 17.12 7.41
CA ASP A 414 -33.50 17.56 8.78
C ASP A 414 -32.31 18.55 8.76
N GLU A 415 -32.62 19.83 8.94
CA GLU A 415 -31.67 20.94 8.92
C GLU A 415 -30.53 20.81 9.94
N LYS A 416 -30.69 19.98 11.00
CA LYS A 416 -29.62 19.77 11.98
C LYS A 416 -28.35 19.20 11.34
N PHE A 417 -28.49 18.33 10.35
CA PHE A 417 -27.34 17.75 9.66
C PHE A 417 -26.54 18.83 8.92
N LEU A 418 -27.22 19.70 8.17
CA LEU A 418 -26.59 20.81 7.48
C LEU A 418 -25.91 21.78 8.45
N GLN A 419 -26.61 22.15 9.53
CA GLN A 419 -26.08 23.06 10.56
C GLN A 419 -24.82 22.50 11.22
N VAL A 420 -24.81 21.22 11.58
CA VAL A 420 -23.66 20.58 12.23
C VAL A 420 -22.49 20.41 11.27
N ALA A 421 -22.74 20.02 10.01
CA ALA A 421 -21.69 19.94 8.98
C ALA A 421 -21.05 21.30 8.70
N HIS A 422 -21.87 22.34 8.56
CA HIS A 422 -21.41 23.72 8.35
C HIS A 422 -20.60 24.23 9.54
N GLN A 423 -21.12 24.07 10.76
CA GLN A 423 -20.42 24.49 11.98
C GLN A 423 -19.12 23.72 12.18
N GLY A 424 -19.11 22.40 11.99
CA GLY A 424 -17.89 21.59 12.11
C GLY A 424 -16.82 21.98 11.10
N THR A 425 -17.22 22.23 9.85
CA THR A 425 -16.30 22.69 8.80
C THR A 425 -15.69 24.05 9.14
N LEU A 426 -16.52 25.01 9.59
CA LEU A 426 -16.02 26.31 10.06
C LEU A 426 -15.11 26.17 11.27
N THR A 427 -15.44 25.32 12.24
CA THR A 427 -14.58 25.09 13.41
C THR A 427 -13.18 24.61 13.00
N LEU A 428 -13.07 23.68 12.04
CA LEU A 428 -11.76 23.27 11.51
C LEU A 428 -11.02 24.41 10.80
N LEU A 429 -11.73 25.27 10.06
CA LEU A 429 -11.15 26.42 9.35
C LEU A 429 -10.72 27.56 10.28
N ASP A 430 -11.46 27.80 11.35
CA ASP A 430 -11.20 28.85 12.33
C ASP A 430 -10.03 28.49 13.25
N ASN A 431 -9.73 27.19 13.39
CA ASN A 431 -8.67 26.66 14.25
C ASN A 431 -7.59 25.92 13.45
N LYS A 432 -7.20 26.46 12.29
CA LYS A 432 -6.21 25.85 11.38
C LYS A 432 -4.87 25.49 12.03
N GLU A 433 -4.42 26.31 12.98
CA GLU A 433 -3.17 26.09 13.72
C GLU A 433 -3.25 24.89 14.68
N ASP A 434 -4.46 24.49 15.08
CA ASP A 434 -4.70 23.35 15.96
C ASP A 434 -5.00 22.06 15.19
N LEU A 435 -5.01 22.11 13.85
CA LEU A 435 -5.26 20.93 13.02
C LEU A 435 -4.19 19.87 13.28
N LYS A 436 -4.66 18.64 13.45
CA LYS A 436 -3.83 17.46 13.61
C LYS A 436 -3.86 16.63 12.34
N PHE A 437 -2.76 15.96 12.06
CA PHE A 437 -2.65 15.06 10.93
C PHE A 437 -2.19 13.70 11.41
N MET A 438 -2.75 12.63 10.85
CA MET A 438 -2.35 11.27 11.20
C MET A 438 -1.06 10.86 10.49
N TYR A 439 -0.94 11.19 9.20
CA TYR A 439 0.17 10.78 8.33
C TYR A 439 0.95 11.97 7.79
N SER A 440 0.23 12.95 7.26
CA SER A 440 0.78 14.13 6.60
C SER A 440 -0.29 15.21 6.46
N LYS A 441 0.13 16.46 6.27
CA LYS A 441 -0.79 17.54 5.92
C LYS A 441 -1.41 17.33 4.54
N THR A 442 -0.69 16.72 3.59
CA THR A 442 -1.24 16.35 2.26
C THR A 442 -2.39 15.37 2.37
N ALA A 443 -2.26 14.32 3.19
CA ALA A 443 -3.35 13.38 3.47
C ALA A 443 -4.53 14.10 4.14
N GLY A 444 -4.27 14.92 5.16
CA GLY A 444 -5.32 15.67 5.86
C GLY A 444 -6.09 16.62 4.93
N TYR A 445 -5.40 17.39 4.10
CA TYR A 445 -6.04 18.34 3.18
C TYR A 445 -6.72 17.64 2.00
N SER A 446 -6.20 16.50 1.55
CA SER A 446 -6.91 15.63 0.60
C SER A 446 -8.29 15.24 1.14
N ARG A 447 -8.40 14.85 2.42
CA ARG A 447 -9.68 14.50 3.04
C ARG A 447 -10.56 15.71 3.28
N PHE A 448 -9.97 16.79 3.78
CA PHE A 448 -10.71 18.02 4.09
C PHE A 448 -11.40 18.61 2.86
N LEU A 449 -10.77 18.47 1.69
CA LEU A 449 -11.29 19.00 0.43
C LEU A 449 -12.71 18.48 0.11
N LEU A 450 -13.06 17.25 0.48
CA LEU A 450 -14.40 16.72 0.25
C LEU A 450 -15.48 17.50 1.01
N SER A 451 -15.28 17.73 2.31
CA SER A 451 -16.26 18.46 3.11
C SER A 451 -16.31 19.92 2.70
N LEU A 452 -15.15 20.54 2.45
CA LEU A 452 -15.08 21.91 1.96
C LEU A 452 -15.87 22.07 0.66
N ALA A 453 -15.72 21.15 -0.29
CA ALA A 453 -16.45 21.18 -1.56
C ALA A 453 -17.96 21.02 -1.36
N GLN A 454 -18.38 19.98 -0.64
CA GLN A 454 -19.80 19.67 -0.49
C GLN A 454 -20.55 20.68 0.37
N VAL A 455 -19.96 21.10 1.49
CA VAL A 455 -20.58 22.11 2.36
C VAL A 455 -20.62 23.47 1.66
N TYR A 456 -19.56 23.85 0.94
CA TYR A 456 -19.60 25.06 0.11
C TYR A 456 -20.69 24.96 -0.96
N ASP A 457 -20.85 23.82 -1.63
CA ASP A 457 -21.84 23.70 -2.70
C ASP A 457 -23.27 23.94 -2.19
N VAL A 458 -23.58 23.47 -0.98
CA VAL A 458 -24.90 23.64 -0.37
C VAL A 458 -25.09 25.02 0.26
N THR A 459 -24.07 25.58 0.92
CA THR A 459 -24.21 26.79 1.75
C THR A 459 -23.78 28.07 1.05
N LYS A 460 -22.89 27.96 0.06
CA LYS A 460 -22.19 29.07 -0.61
C LYS A 460 -21.47 30.02 0.36
N ASP A 461 -21.04 29.50 1.51
CA ASP A 461 -20.34 30.25 2.55
C ASP A 461 -18.96 30.74 2.08
N ALA A 462 -18.68 32.03 2.27
CA ALA A 462 -17.45 32.66 1.79
C ALA A 462 -16.18 32.24 2.55
N ALA A 463 -16.28 31.92 3.84
CA ALA A 463 -15.16 31.43 4.64
C ALA A 463 -14.78 30.00 4.23
N ILE A 464 -15.79 29.15 3.97
CA ILE A 464 -15.57 27.79 3.45
C ILE A 464 -14.99 27.85 2.04
N HIS A 465 -15.51 28.73 1.17
CA HIS A 465 -14.93 28.97 -0.15
C HIS A 465 -13.45 29.34 -0.07
N LYS A 466 -13.08 30.27 0.81
CA LYS A 466 -11.67 30.63 1.02
C LYS A 466 -10.83 29.43 1.48
N GLY A 467 -11.32 28.67 2.47
CA GLY A 467 -10.65 27.46 2.97
C GLY A 467 -10.44 26.38 1.90
N LEU A 468 -11.43 26.20 1.02
CA LEU A 468 -11.35 25.31 -0.14
C LEU A 468 -10.17 25.68 -1.05
N TYR A 469 -10.03 26.97 -1.39
CA TYR A 469 -8.92 27.41 -2.25
C TYR A 469 -7.56 27.32 -1.56
N GLU A 470 -7.48 27.58 -0.25
CA GLU A 470 -6.23 27.38 0.50
C GLU A 470 -5.79 25.91 0.50
N ALA A 471 -6.74 24.97 0.64
CA ALA A 471 -6.45 23.54 0.54
C ALA A 471 -5.98 23.14 -0.87
N ILE A 472 -6.65 23.64 -1.91
CA ILE A 472 -6.30 23.39 -3.31
C ILE A 472 -4.94 23.97 -3.66
N GLU A 473 -4.64 25.19 -3.22
CA GLU A 473 -3.35 25.83 -3.45
C GLU A 473 -2.22 25.03 -2.79
N TYR A 474 -2.40 24.64 -1.53
CA TYR A 474 -1.45 23.80 -0.82
C TYR A 474 -1.20 22.47 -1.55
N LEU A 475 -2.25 21.75 -1.95
CA LEU A 475 -2.13 20.48 -2.67
C LEU A 475 -1.48 20.67 -4.05
N SER A 476 -1.84 21.73 -4.77
CA SER A 476 -1.28 22.04 -6.10
C SER A 476 0.22 22.33 -6.04
N GLN A 477 0.71 22.97 -4.98
CA GLN A 477 2.15 23.20 -4.78
C GLN A 477 2.95 21.90 -4.56
N LYS A 478 2.27 20.80 -4.21
CA LYS A 478 2.85 19.47 -4.01
C LYS A 478 2.61 18.52 -5.19
N GLN A 479 1.97 18.99 -6.26
CA GLN A 479 1.74 18.18 -7.45
C GLN A 479 3.05 18.05 -8.25
N HIS A 480 3.58 16.82 -8.29
CA HIS A 480 4.73 16.45 -9.08
C HIS A 480 4.43 16.54 -10.59
N GLU A 481 5.46 16.61 -11.43
CA GLU A 481 5.30 16.68 -12.91
C GLU A 481 4.55 15.48 -13.50
N LEU A 482 4.61 14.33 -12.83
CA LEU A 482 3.84 13.13 -13.19
C LEU A 482 2.34 13.28 -12.92
N GLY A 483 1.94 14.24 -12.07
CA GLY A 483 0.55 14.57 -11.71
C GLY A 483 0.10 14.11 -10.33
N GLY A 484 0.87 13.23 -9.68
CA GLY A 484 0.63 12.82 -8.29
C GLY A 484 1.02 13.89 -7.28
N ILE A 485 0.37 13.87 -6.12
CA ILE A 485 0.73 14.68 -4.96
C ILE A 485 1.81 13.95 -4.15
N GLU A 486 2.95 14.59 -3.99
CA GLU A 486 4.00 14.14 -3.09
C GLU A 486 3.59 14.38 -1.63
N GLU A 487 3.83 13.39 -0.79
CA GLU A 487 3.59 13.48 0.65
C GLU A 487 4.47 14.55 1.30
N SER A 488 3.85 15.40 2.12
CA SER A 488 4.54 16.52 2.77
C SER A 488 3.96 16.83 4.14
N ASP A 489 4.85 17.30 5.00
CA ASP A 489 4.60 17.79 6.35
C ASP A 489 4.13 16.65 7.27
N ASN A 490 4.98 15.62 7.41
CA ASN A 490 4.81 14.53 8.37
C ASN A 490 4.84 15.11 9.80
N PRO A 491 3.77 14.95 10.60
CA PRO A 491 3.69 15.51 11.95
C PRO A 491 4.57 14.76 12.96
N ASN A 492 4.96 13.51 12.68
CA ASN A 492 5.81 12.72 13.58
C ASN A 492 6.63 11.65 12.82
N PRO A 493 7.77 12.03 12.24
CA PRO A 493 8.67 11.13 11.50
C PRO A 493 9.27 9.97 12.31
N GLU A 494 9.15 10.00 13.65
CA GLU A 494 9.70 8.98 14.55
C GLU A 494 8.72 7.83 14.84
N ARG A 495 7.46 7.91 14.38
CA ARG A 495 6.44 6.84 14.54
C ARG A 495 6.73 5.57 13.73
N TYR A 496 7.77 5.58 12.90
CA TYR A 496 8.24 4.42 12.15
C TYR A 496 8.28 3.15 13.01
N GLY A 497 7.57 2.11 12.59
CA GLY A 497 7.60 0.77 13.18
C GLY A 497 6.86 0.63 14.51
N MET A 498 6.13 1.64 14.97
CA MET A 498 5.43 1.63 16.26
C MET A 498 3.94 1.36 16.12
N GLU A 499 3.31 1.87 15.07
CA GLU A 499 1.87 1.82 14.83
C GLU A 499 1.57 2.22 13.37
N ASP A 500 0.30 2.55 13.09
CA ASP A 500 -0.16 3.12 11.81
C ASP A 500 0.50 4.48 11.52
N THR A 501 1.19 4.57 10.37
CA THR A 501 2.04 5.73 10.02
C THR A 501 2.15 5.94 8.51
N GLY A 502 2.73 7.07 8.09
CA GLY A 502 2.95 7.38 6.68
C GLY A 502 4.03 6.50 6.04
N VAL A 503 4.02 6.41 4.71
CA VAL A 503 5.05 5.70 3.91
C VAL A 503 6.22 6.59 3.50
N PHE A 504 6.41 7.71 4.21
CA PHE A 504 7.53 8.66 4.08
C PHE A 504 7.88 9.23 5.45
N ARG A 505 9.11 9.70 5.63
CA ARG A 505 9.52 10.33 6.90
C ARG A 505 9.72 11.83 6.76
N PHE A 506 10.41 12.26 5.71
CA PHE A 506 10.75 13.66 5.50
C PHE A 506 10.28 14.17 4.14
N ASN A 507 10.04 15.49 4.06
CA ASN A 507 9.69 16.15 2.82
C ASN A 507 10.82 16.00 1.78
N GLY A 508 10.45 15.84 0.51
CA GLY A 508 11.41 15.67 -0.57
C GLY A 508 11.91 14.24 -0.74
N GLU A 509 11.28 13.26 -0.10
CA GLU A 509 11.51 11.84 -0.39
C GLU A 509 10.83 11.39 -1.70
N GLY A 510 10.03 12.24 -2.36
CA GLY A 510 9.43 11.88 -3.65
C GLY A 510 8.40 10.75 -3.56
N ILE A 511 7.69 10.62 -2.42
CA ILE A 511 6.71 9.55 -2.20
C ILE A 511 5.29 10.05 -2.40
N ALA A 512 4.50 9.35 -3.22
CA ALA A 512 3.06 9.52 -3.32
C ALA A 512 2.33 8.36 -2.62
N ASP A 513 1.39 8.69 -1.72
CA ASP A 513 0.55 7.72 -0.98
C ASP A 513 -0.82 7.53 -1.66
N GLN A 514 -1.14 6.28 -2.01
CA GLN A 514 -2.36 5.80 -2.67
C GLN A 514 -3.35 5.12 -1.71
N LEU A 515 -3.16 5.29 -0.41
CA LEU A 515 -4.08 4.86 0.63
C LEU A 515 -4.70 6.06 1.38
N TYR A 516 -3.93 7.14 1.59
CA TYR A 516 -4.42 8.27 2.38
C TYR A 516 -4.50 9.63 1.68
N THR A 517 -3.86 9.80 0.52
CA THR A 517 -3.77 11.09 -0.17
C THR A 517 -4.37 11.05 -1.57
N ASN A 518 -3.65 10.46 -2.53
CA ASN A 518 -3.92 10.60 -3.96
C ASN A 518 -5.19 9.84 -4.38
N ASN A 519 -5.41 8.68 -3.78
CA ASN A 519 -6.58 7.84 -3.98
C ASN A 519 -7.90 8.55 -3.63
N PHE A 520 -7.99 9.26 -2.51
CA PHE A 520 -9.19 10.04 -2.19
C PHE A 520 -9.23 11.37 -2.93
N LEU A 521 -8.07 11.97 -3.17
CA LEU A 521 -8.01 13.27 -3.85
C LEU A 521 -8.58 13.19 -5.27
N ILE A 522 -8.48 12.06 -5.97
CA ILE A 522 -9.07 11.92 -7.31
C ILE A 522 -10.58 12.20 -7.27
N MET A 523 -11.31 11.66 -6.31
CA MET A 523 -12.73 11.95 -6.14
C MET A 523 -12.96 13.33 -5.53
N ASN A 524 -12.18 13.72 -4.52
CA ASN A 524 -12.43 14.95 -3.77
C ASN A 524 -12.12 16.21 -4.60
N ALA A 525 -11.09 16.18 -5.45
CA ALA A 525 -10.78 17.27 -6.39
C ALA A 525 -11.83 17.35 -7.51
N TRP A 526 -12.42 16.23 -7.90
CA TRP A 526 -13.55 16.23 -8.83
C TRP A 526 -14.78 16.92 -8.21
N GLU A 527 -15.15 16.56 -6.98
CA GLU A 527 -16.23 17.24 -6.25
C GLU A 527 -15.93 18.75 -6.06
N ALA A 528 -14.68 19.12 -5.75
CA ALA A 528 -14.27 20.52 -5.67
C ALA A 528 -14.41 21.25 -7.00
N TRP A 529 -14.08 20.61 -8.12
CA TRP A 529 -14.32 21.17 -9.45
C TRP A 529 -15.82 21.34 -9.72
N LYS A 530 -16.66 20.34 -9.42
CA LYS A 530 -18.12 20.44 -9.61
C LYS A 530 -18.74 21.56 -8.76
N ALA A 531 -18.23 21.78 -7.55
CA ALA A 531 -18.71 22.83 -6.64
C ALA A 531 -18.30 24.25 -7.08
N THR A 532 -17.14 24.41 -7.74
CA THR A 532 -16.55 25.73 -8.06
C THR A 532 -16.63 26.12 -9.54
N GLY A 533 -16.58 25.15 -10.44
CA GLY A 533 -16.42 25.36 -11.88
C GLY A 533 -15.06 25.92 -12.29
N ASP A 534 -14.06 25.96 -11.41
CA ASP A 534 -12.77 26.58 -11.68
C ASP A 534 -11.86 25.67 -12.55
N PRO A 535 -11.41 26.13 -13.74
CA PRO A 535 -10.49 25.39 -14.60
C PRO A 535 -9.15 24.99 -13.95
N ALA A 536 -8.66 25.74 -12.96
CA ALA A 536 -7.43 25.39 -12.24
C ALA A 536 -7.62 24.12 -11.40
N VAL A 537 -8.78 23.97 -10.76
CA VAL A 537 -9.16 22.78 -9.99
C VAL A 537 -9.35 21.58 -10.93
N GLN A 538 -9.97 21.81 -12.08
CA GLN A 538 -10.06 20.80 -13.13
C GLN A 538 -8.68 20.31 -13.58
N LYS A 539 -7.74 21.23 -13.78
CA LYS A 539 -6.37 20.90 -14.21
C LYS A 539 -5.62 20.09 -13.15
N LEU A 540 -5.75 20.44 -11.87
CA LEU A 540 -5.20 19.65 -10.75
C LEU A 540 -5.72 18.20 -10.81
N HIS A 541 -7.04 18.05 -10.95
CA HIS A 541 -7.70 16.76 -11.06
C HIS A 541 -7.26 15.98 -12.31
N ASP A 542 -7.20 16.60 -13.48
CA ASP A 542 -6.85 15.94 -14.74
C ASP A 542 -5.41 15.42 -14.74
N ASN A 543 -4.49 16.17 -14.12
CA ASN A 543 -3.13 15.72 -13.88
C ASN A 543 -3.10 14.51 -12.96
N LEU A 544 -3.89 14.52 -11.88
CA LEU A 544 -3.99 13.39 -10.95
C LEU A 544 -4.59 12.15 -11.62
N ALA A 545 -5.64 12.30 -12.43
CA ALA A 545 -6.25 11.21 -13.18
C ALA A 545 -5.24 10.55 -14.14
N ARG A 546 -4.46 11.38 -14.85
CA ARG A 546 -3.40 10.92 -15.75
C ARG A 546 -2.31 10.16 -14.98
N PHE A 547 -1.91 10.64 -13.81
CA PHE A 547 -0.95 9.96 -12.94
C PHE A 547 -1.46 8.60 -12.51
N ILE A 548 -2.66 8.54 -11.92
CA ILE A 548 -3.25 7.31 -11.38
C ILE A 548 -3.43 6.24 -12.46
N SER A 549 -3.91 6.60 -13.65
CA SER A 549 -4.00 5.67 -14.79
C SER A 549 -2.63 5.12 -15.21
N ASN A 550 -1.62 6.00 -15.28
CA ASN A 550 -0.26 5.65 -15.70
C ASN A 550 0.38 4.62 -14.76
N ILE A 551 0.19 4.77 -13.45
CA ILE A 551 0.82 3.91 -12.45
C ILE A 551 0.07 2.60 -12.18
N GLN A 552 -1.06 2.33 -12.83
CA GLN A 552 -1.82 1.09 -12.61
C GLN A 552 -0.94 -0.14 -12.89
N ILE A 553 -1.01 -1.15 -12.01
CA ILE A 553 -0.09 -2.29 -12.07
C ILE A 553 -0.41 -3.21 -13.25
N THR A 554 0.64 -3.66 -13.93
CA THR A 554 0.66 -4.82 -14.82
C THR A 554 1.56 -5.90 -14.23
N SER A 555 1.05 -7.12 -14.08
CA SER A 555 1.76 -8.19 -13.38
C SER A 555 1.33 -9.57 -13.86
N PRO A 556 2.22 -10.58 -13.89
CA PRO A 556 1.82 -11.97 -14.08
C PRO A 556 1.07 -12.55 -12.86
N ARG A 557 1.12 -11.87 -11.72
CA ARG A 557 0.42 -12.23 -10.47
C ARG A 557 -0.91 -11.46 -10.38
N LYS A 558 -2.01 -12.21 -10.33
CA LYS A 558 -3.39 -11.69 -10.42
C LYS A 558 -3.78 -10.82 -9.22
N GLU A 559 -3.25 -11.12 -8.05
CA GLU A 559 -3.43 -10.34 -6.84
C GLU A 559 -2.93 -8.89 -7.00
N PHE A 560 -2.04 -8.63 -7.97
CA PHE A 560 -1.54 -7.29 -8.25
C PHE A 560 -2.04 -6.69 -9.57
N ASP A 561 -2.33 -7.52 -10.58
CA ASP A 561 -2.62 -7.07 -11.95
C ASP A 561 -3.92 -6.26 -12.04
N GLY A 562 -3.80 -4.95 -12.32
CA GLY A 562 -4.91 -4.01 -12.39
C GLY A 562 -5.13 -3.18 -11.12
N GLY A 563 -4.43 -3.49 -10.02
CA GLY A 563 -4.52 -2.73 -8.78
C GLY A 563 -3.48 -1.61 -8.65
N TRP A 564 -3.47 -0.97 -7.47
CA TRP A 564 -2.51 0.05 -7.05
C TRP A 564 -1.95 -0.28 -5.67
N MET A 565 -0.62 -0.28 -5.51
CA MET A 565 0.02 -0.37 -4.20
C MET A 565 0.05 1.00 -3.51
N ARG A 566 0.13 1.01 -2.18
CA ARG A 566 0.11 2.24 -1.38
C ARG A 566 1.20 3.24 -1.76
N SER A 567 2.47 2.84 -1.83
CA SER A 567 3.58 3.79 -1.93
C SER A 567 4.22 3.80 -3.32
N PHE A 568 4.30 4.97 -3.92
CA PHE A 568 4.90 5.17 -5.23
C PHE A 568 6.04 6.20 -5.17
N ASP A 569 7.22 5.81 -5.66
CA ASP A 569 8.40 6.65 -5.82
C ASP A 569 8.29 7.44 -7.13
N LEU A 570 8.07 8.75 -7.00
CA LEU A 570 7.87 9.68 -8.10
C LEU A 570 9.15 9.91 -8.92
N GLU A 571 10.32 9.85 -8.28
CA GLU A 571 11.60 10.09 -8.95
C GLU A 571 12.01 8.93 -9.85
N HIS A 572 11.74 7.70 -9.39
CA HIS A 572 12.16 6.48 -10.09
C HIS A 572 11.01 5.80 -10.85
N SER A 573 9.78 6.29 -10.70
CA SER A 573 8.57 5.73 -11.32
C SER A 573 8.39 4.24 -11.01
N GLU A 574 8.43 3.88 -9.72
CA GLU A 574 8.26 2.51 -9.25
C GLU A 574 7.50 2.49 -7.92
N TYR A 575 6.71 1.44 -7.67
CA TYR A 575 6.18 1.19 -6.32
C TYR A 575 7.32 0.84 -5.36
N PHE A 576 7.64 1.80 -4.50
CA PHE A 576 8.66 1.73 -3.46
C PHE A 576 8.41 2.85 -2.45
N GLY A 577 8.74 2.60 -1.19
CA GLY A 577 8.65 3.60 -0.14
C GLY A 577 8.92 3.01 1.24
N ASN A 578 8.51 3.73 2.26
CA ASN A 578 8.89 3.40 3.62
C ASN A 578 7.99 2.31 4.25
N ASN A 579 8.57 1.19 4.69
CA ASN A 579 7.86 0.09 5.37
C ASN A 579 7.79 0.25 6.90
N GLY A 580 7.46 1.45 7.38
CA GLY A 580 7.30 1.73 8.81
C GLY A 580 5.93 1.36 9.39
N ASP A 581 4.93 1.11 8.56
CA ASP A 581 3.54 0.90 8.98
C ASP A 581 3.27 -0.54 9.43
N THR A 582 2.59 -0.69 10.58
CA THR A 582 2.21 -1.99 11.15
C THR A 582 0.86 -2.51 10.63
N GLY A 583 0.72 -2.67 9.32
CA GLY A 583 -0.45 -3.30 8.70
C GLY A 583 -0.56 -2.96 7.21
N TRP A 584 -0.60 -1.67 6.92
CA TRP A 584 -0.82 -1.09 5.60
C TRP A 584 0.49 -0.57 5.00
N GLY A 585 1.57 -1.36 5.07
CA GLY A 585 2.89 -1.01 4.54
C GLY A 585 2.92 -0.61 3.05
N ALA A 586 4.10 -0.24 2.55
CA ALA A 586 4.27 0.41 1.24
C ALA A 586 3.65 -0.35 0.05
N TYR A 587 3.49 -1.67 0.17
CA TYR A 587 3.01 -2.55 -0.90
C TYR A 587 1.58 -3.08 -0.69
N VAL A 588 0.81 -2.57 0.28
CA VAL A 588 -0.59 -2.97 0.46
C VAL A 588 -1.41 -2.55 -0.76
N ILE A 589 -2.37 -3.40 -1.17
CA ILE A 589 -3.40 -3.06 -2.15
C ILE A 589 -4.75 -3.26 -1.47
N GLU A 590 -5.44 -2.17 -1.13
CA GLU A 590 -6.76 -2.25 -0.50
C GLU A 590 -7.91 -2.32 -1.50
N SER A 591 -8.91 -3.17 -1.24
CA SER A 591 -10.14 -3.22 -2.02
C SER A 591 -10.90 -1.90 -1.92
N GLY A 592 -11.18 -1.45 -0.70
CA GLY A 592 -11.94 -0.25 -0.39
C GLY A 592 -11.14 1.03 -0.58
N TRP A 593 -10.29 1.36 0.40
CA TRP A 593 -9.69 2.70 0.48
C TRP A 593 -8.84 3.05 -0.72
N THR A 594 -8.14 2.08 -1.33
CA THR A 594 -7.34 2.30 -2.54
C THR A 594 -8.17 2.10 -3.82
N ASN A 595 -8.47 0.85 -4.19
CA ASN A 595 -8.98 0.53 -5.53
C ASN A 595 -10.38 1.08 -5.77
N ALA A 596 -11.31 0.86 -4.85
CA ALA A 596 -12.70 1.25 -5.03
C ALA A 596 -12.86 2.76 -5.13
N ILE A 597 -12.16 3.53 -4.28
CA ILE A 597 -12.21 4.98 -4.30
C ILE A 597 -11.52 5.56 -5.55
N ILE A 598 -10.35 5.03 -5.95
CA ILE A 598 -9.67 5.46 -7.19
C ILE A 598 -10.63 5.33 -8.38
N LEU A 599 -11.21 4.14 -8.55
CA LEU A 599 -12.07 3.85 -9.68
C LEU A 599 -13.39 4.64 -9.60
N SER A 600 -13.93 4.86 -8.39
CA SER A 600 -15.12 5.70 -8.19
C SER A 600 -14.87 7.14 -8.63
N GLY A 601 -13.72 7.74 -8.27
CA GLY A 601 -13.37 9.09 -8.71
C GLY A 601 -13.20 9.19 -10.23
N LEU A 602 -12.56 8.20 -10.86
CA LEU A 602 -12.46 8.13 -12.32
C LEU A 602 -13.84 7.97 -12.98
N LEU A 603 -14.74 7.15 -12.41
CA LEU A 603 -16.10 6.96 -12.90
C LEU A 603 -16.94 8.24 -12.83
N LEU A 604 -16.91 8.93 -11.69
CA LEU A 604 -17.60 10.21 -11.52
C LEU A 604 -17.15 11.22 -12.58
N LYS A 605 -15.86 11.24 -12.93
CA LYS A 605 -15.35 12.05 -14.05
C LYS A 605 -15.93 11.65 -15.40
N VAL A 606 -15.83 10.39 -15.82
CA VAL A 606 -16.28 9.97 -17.17
C VAL A 606 -17.79 10.08 -17.32
N MET A 607 -18.54 9.96 -16.23
CA MET A 607 -19.99 10.13 -16.20
C MET A 607 -20.42 11.60 -16.08
N ASP A 608 -19.48 12.51 -15.84
CA ASP A 608 -19.71 13.92 -15.47
C ASP A 608 -20.65 14.11 -14.26
N GLN A 609 -20.54 13.23 -13.27
CA GLN A 609 -21.42 13.20 -12.10
C GLN A 609 -20.75 13.71 -10.83
N SER A 610 -21.53 14.23 -9.88
CA SER A 610 -21.09 14.49 -8.51
C SER A 610 -21.88 13.64 -7.54
N LEU A 611 -21.27 13.34 -6.38
CA LEU A 611 -21.93 12.73 -5.24
C LEU A 611 -23.12 13.54 -4.70
N LEU A 612 -23.26 14.81 -5.07
CA LEU A 612 -24.40 15.66 -4.68
C LEU A 612 -25.55 15.64 -5.69
N ILE A 613 -25.35 15.18 -6.93
CA ILE A 613 -26.39 15.23 -7.96
C ILE A 613 -27.61 14.43 -7.50
N LEU A 614 -28.72 15.15 -7.34
CA LEU A 614 -30.05 14.58 -7.23
C LEU A 614 -30.48 14.13 -8.61
N ASP A 615 -30.88 12.87 -8.77
CA ASP A 615 -31.53 12.47 -10.02
C ASP A 615 -32.82 13.28 -10.16
N LYS A 616 -33.08 13.77 -11.38
CA LYS A 616 -34.25 14.62 -11.69
C LYS A 616 -35.51 13.94 -11.14
N GLU A 617 -36.21 14.70 -10.30
CA GLU A 617 -37.43 14.41 -9.54
C GLU A 617 -38.24 13.19 -10.03
N GLU A 618 -38.54 12.28 -9.10
CA GLU A 618 -39.86 11.64 -9.09
C GLU A 618 -40.90 12.77 -9.00
N THR A 619 -41.45 13.14 -10.15
CA THR A 619 -42.66 13.97 -10.27
C THR A 619 -43.87 13.28 -9.66
#